data_AF-A0A8C5N127-F1
#
_entry.id   AF-A0A8C5N127-F1
#
_cell.length_a   1.000
_cell.length_b   1.000
_cell.length_c   1.000
_cell.angle_alpha   90.00
_cell.angle_beta   90.00
_cell.angle_gamma   90.00
#
_symmetry.space_group_name_H-M   'P 1'
#
loop_
_entity.id
_entity.type
_entity.pdbx_description
1 polymer ?
#
loop_
_entity_poly.entity_id
_entity_poly.type
_entity_poly.pdbx_seq_one_letter_code
_entity_poly.pdbx_strand_id
1 'polypeptide(L)'
;MELLNLQPIKQESDWSDSDASSSLHSQIQTCAQTSVSLPTGQPTPPSTPEPSAGCTPRASPRKSGREKSGKKSVDRLSVEYRQRRERNNIAVRKSRDKAKQRNLDMQQRLVELSNDNEKLHKTIEQLSRELSGLRDFFKRAPGASFPPGESRHCNLQI
;
A
#
# COMPACT_ATOMS: atom_id res chain seq x y z
N MET A 1 -6.31 2.61 -47.81
CA MET A 1 -5.11 2.65 -46.95
C MET A 1 -5.30 3.79 -45.98
N GLU A 2 -5.77 3.51 -44.76
CA GLU A 2 -5.58 4.44 -43.65
C GLU A 2 -4.65 3.78 -42.65
N LEU A 3 -3.54 4.47 -42.41
CA LEU A 3 -2.41 4.01 -41.64
C LEU A 3 -2.75 4.08 -40.16
N LEU A 4 -2.52 2.96 -39.47
CA LEU A 4 -2.47 2.86 -38.02
C LEU A 4 -1.45 3.87 -37.48
N ASN A 5 -1.92 4.91 -36.81
CA ASN A 5 -1.04 5.78 -36.02
C ASN A 5 -1.10 5.34 -34.55
N LEU A 6 -0.41 4.24 -34.24
CA LEU A 6 -0.13 3.82 -32.88
C LEU A 6 0.85 4.83 -32.26
N GLN A 7 0.38 5.61 -31.28
CA GLN A 7 1.25 6.47 -30.49
C GLN A 7 2.22 5.61 -29.64
N PRO A 8 3.48 6.03 -29.44
CA PRO A 8 4.45 5.24 -28.69
C PRO A 8 4.00 5.07 -27.23
N ILE A 9 3.92 3.82 -26.78
CA ILE A 9 3.69 3.46 -25.38
C ILE A 9 4.84 4.03 -24.56
N LYS A 10 4.50 4.93 -23.65
CA LYS A 10 5.44 5.52 -22.71
C LYS A 10 5.90 4.39 -21.77
N GLN A 11 7.19 4.06 -21.86
CA GLN A 11 7.87 3.10 -21.01
C GLN A 11 7.77 3.57 -19.55
N GLU A 12 6.90 2.92 -18.77
CA GLU A 12 6.81 3.13 -17.32
C GLU A 12 8.14 2.70 -16.69
N SER A 13 8.68 3.55 -15.83
CA SER A 13 9.90 3.24 -15.08
C SER A 13 9.61 2.09 -14.12
N ASP A 14 10.36 1.00 -14.28
CA ASP A 14 10.39 -0.12 -13.36
C ASP A 14 10.88 0.39 -11.99
N TRP A 15 9.96 0.49 -11.02
CA TRP A 15 10.31 0.81 -9.65
C TRP A 15 10.98 -0.42 -9.04
N SER A 16 12.28 -0.56 -9.27
CA SER A 16 13.11 -1.59 -8.66
C SER A 16 13.13 -1.36 -7.13
N ASP A 17 12.52 -2.28 -6.38
CA ASP A 17 12.32 -2.24 -4.92
C ASP A 17 13.54 -2.79 -4.14
N SER A 18 14.75 -2.62 -4.65
CA SER A 18 15.92 -3.32 -4.08
C SER A 18 16.75 -2.51 -3.07
N ASP A 19 16.47 -1.23 -2.83
CA ASP A 19 17.23 -0.43 -1.84
C ASP A 19 16.38 0.35 -0.83
N ALA A 20 15.04 0.28 -0.90
CA ALA A 20 14.16 1.02 0.00
C ALA A 20 13.75 0.25 1.28
N SER A 21 13.89 -1.09 1.29
CA SER A 21 13.38 -1.91 2.40
C SER A 21 14.13 -1.70 3.72
N SER A 22 15.44 -1.41 3.68
CA SER A 22 16.24 -1.22 4.90
C SER A 22 15.92 0.11 5.60
N SER A 23 15.70 1.19 4.84
CA SER A 23 15.37 2.51 5.41
C SER A 23 13.96 2.54 5.99
N LEU A 24 12.97 1.92 5.34
CA LEU A 24 11.61 1.86 5.85
C LEU A 24 11.51 0.99 7.11
N HIS A 25 12.22 -0.15 7.16
CA HIS A 25 12.23 -1.02 8.33
C HIS A 25 12.80 -0.32 9.57
N SER A 26 13.92 0.41 9.42
CA SER A 26 14.50 1.23 10.49
C SER A 26 13.58 2.37 10.93
N GLN A 27 12.87 3.00 9.98
CA GLN A 27 11.94 4.09 10.26
C GLN A 27 10.70 3.59 11.03
N ILE A 28 10.17 2.41 10.68
CA ILE A 28 9.05 1.76 11.38
C ILE A 28 9.45 1.39 12.81
N GLN A 29 10.66 0.85 13.03
CA GLN A 29 11.15 0.55 14.38
C GLN A 29 11.25 1.79 15.26
N THR A 30 11.70 2.91 14.71
CA THR A 30 11.85 4.17 15.46
C THR A 30 10.50 4.72 15.91
N CYS A 31 9.47 4.64 15.05
CA CYS A 31 8.11 5.05 15.37
C CYS A 31 7.43 4.14 16.40
N ALA A 32 7.71 2.83 16.37
CA ALA A 32 7.14 1.88 17.33
C ALA A 32 7.63 2.16 18.76
N GLN A 33 8.90 2.52 18.94
CA GLN A 33 9.48 2.80 20.26
C GLN A 33 8.94 4.08 20.92
N THR A 34 8.43 5.03 20.14
CA THR A 34 7.85 6.27 20.72
C THR A 34 6.44 6.06 21.29
N SER A 35 5.77 4.95 20.93
CA SER A 35 4.36 4.72 21.26
C SER A 35 4.10 4.12 22.66
N VAL A 36 5.12 3.70 23.40
CA VAL A 36 4.97 3.02 24.70
C VAL A 36 5.51 3.80 25.92
N SER A 37 6.00 5.02 25.73
CA SER A 37 6.52 5.87 26.82
C SER A 37 5.59 7.06 27.08
N LEU A 38 4.36 6.81 27.52
CA LEU A 38 3.50 7.85 28.12
C LEU A 38 3.43 7.63 29.64
N PRO A 39 3.99 8.50 30.48
CA PRO A 39 3.61 8.55 31.88
C PRO A 39 2.17 9.05 32.00
N THR A 40 1.34 8.26 32.67
CA THR A 40 -0.04 8.56 33.06
C THR A 40 -0.08 9.81 33.93
N GLY A 41 -0.69 10.90 33.45
CA GLY A 41 -1.12 12.01 34.33
C GLY A 41 -1.04 13.42 33.74
N GLN A 42 -2.23 14.03 33.59
CA GLN A 42 -2.54 15.47 33.62
C GLN A 42 -2.41 16.30 32.31
N PRO A 43 -3.39 17.16 31.97
CA PRO A 43 -3.35 18.01 30.79
C PRO A 43 -2.79 19.40 31.14
N THR A 44 -1.54 19.67 30.76
CA THR A 44 -1.04 21.04 30.56
C THR A 44 -0.23 21.09 29.27
N PRO A 45 -0.38 22.13 28.44
CA PRO A 45 0.42 22.27 27.22
C PRO A 45 1.87 22.62 27.59
N PRO A 46 2.89 21.83 27.19
CA PRO A 46 4.27 22.14 27.53
C PRO A 46 4.80 23.30 26.70
N SER A 47 5.47 24.21 27.40
CA SER A 47 6.28 25.31 26.87
C SER A 47 7.37 24.83 25.90
N THR A 48 7.53 25.63 24.86
CA THR A 48 8.64 25.70 23.89
C THR A 48 10.02 25.36 24.48
N PRO A 49 10.80 24.45 23.88
CA PRO A 49 12.24 24.41 24.10
C PRO A 49 12.95 25.40 23.15
N GLU A 50 13.75 26.31 23.71
CA GLU A 50 14.71 27.15 22.97
C GLU A 50 15.75 26.28 22.22
N PRO A 51 16.13 26.61 20.98
CA PRO A 51 17.30 26.02 20.34
C PRO A 51 18.55 26.86 20.63
N SER A 52 19.45 26.33 21.45
CA SER A 52 20.84 26.78 21.55
C SER A 52 21.57 26.65 20.22
N ALA A 53 22.41 27.64 19.94
CA ALA A 53 23.17 27.81 18.71
C ALA A 53 24.25 26.73 18.48
N GLY A 54 24.42 26.35 17.22
CA GLY A 54 25.71 25.89 16.66
C GLY A 54 25.76 24.47 16.11
N CYS A 55 25.68 24.34 14.77
CA CYS A 55 26.66 23.66 13.89
C CYS A 55 26.08 23.42 12.48
N THR A 56 26.68 24.12 11.51
CA THR A 56 26.72 23.94 10.05
C THR A 56 25.82 22.89 9.34
N PRO A 57 24.98 23.30 8.35
CA PRO A 57 24.46 22.36 7.36
C PRO A 57 25.45 22.22 6.19
N ARG A 58 25.98 21.00 6.04
CA ARG A 58 26.74 20.53 4.88
C ARG A 58 25.89 20.69 3.61
N ALA A 59 26.37 21.52 2.69
CA ALA A 59 25.75 21.83 1.42
C ALA A 59 25.64 20.58 0.52
N SER A 60 24.47 20.41 -0.11
CA SER A 60 24.30 19.61 -1.34
C SER A 60 23.75 20.54 -2.42
N PRO A 61 24.36 20.62 -3.62
CA PRO A 61 23.94 21.57 -4.63
C PRO A 61 22.85 20.92 -5.50
N ARG A 62 21.58 21.30 -5.28
CA ARG A 62 20.57 21.15 -6.32
C ARG A 62 20.33 22.50 -6.98
N LYS A 63 20.99 22.69 -8.12
CA LYS A 63 20.77 23.82 -9.03
C LYS A 63 19.35 23.74 -9.59
N SER A 64 18.54 24.75 -9.26
CA SER A 64 17.83 25.65 -10.18
C SER A 64 16.39 25.94 -9.73
N GLY A 65 16.15 27.21 -9.42
CA GLY A 65 14.85 27.82 -9.69
C GLY A 65 13.85 28.01 -8.53
N ARG A 66 14.26 28.63 -7.42
CA ARG A 66 13.44 29.73 -6.87
C ARG A 66 14.24 30.57 -5.91
N GLU A 67 14.48 31.82 -6.32
CA GLU A 67 14.99 32.87 -5.45
C GLU A 67 14.30 32.88 -4.09
N LYS A 68 15.11 33.19 -3.08
CA LYS A 68 14.71 33.79 -1.81
C LYS A 68 13.55 34.77 -2.01
N SER A 69 12.31 34.32 -1.82
CA SER A 69 11.20 35.22 -1.54
C SER A 69 10.86 35.07 -0.07
N GLY A 70 11.67 35.72 0.77
CA GLY A 70 11.25 36.04 2.12
C GLY A 70 9.89 36.73 2.06
N LYS A 71 8.94 36.26 2.88
CA LYS A 71 7.72 36.95 3.33
C LYS A 71 7.19 38.02 2.36
N LYS A 72 6.92 37.66 1.10
CA LYS A 72 6.13 38.51 0.20
C LYS A 72 4.69 38.33 0.65
N SER A 73 4.15 39.31 1.37
CA SER A 73 2.72 39.34 1.68
C SER A 73 1.97 39.18 0.37
N VAL A 74 1.25 38.06 0.24
CA VAL A 74 0.46 37.81 -0.96
C VAL A 74 -0.78 38.68 -0.84
N ASP A 75 -0.96 39.59 -1.79
CA ASP A 75 -2.20 40.37 -1.89
C ASP A 75 -3.39 39.42 -2.11
N ARG A 76 -4.27 39.36 -1.12
CA ARG A 76 -5.42 38.45 -1.09
C ARG A 76 -6.51 38.85 -2.11
N LEU A 77 -6.52 40.12 -2.54
CA LEU A 77 -7.54 40.63 -3.46
C LEU A 77 -7.10 40.54 -4.93
N SER A 78 -5.81 40.34 -5.17
CA SER A 78 -5.24 40.12 -6.50
C SER A 78 -5.97 39.00 -7.25
N VAL A 79 -6.23 39.26 -8.53
CA VAL A 79 -6.88 38.31 -9.45
C VAL A 79 -6.05 37.02 -9.57
N GLU A 80 -4.73 37.12 -9.57
CA GLU A 80 -3.83 35.96 -9.64
C GLU A 80 -3.98 35.06 -8.40
N TYR A 81 -4.08 35.66 -7.22
CA TYR A 81 -4.31 34.92 -5.98
C TYR A 81 -5.64 34.17 -6.03
N ARG A 82 -6.72 34.86 -6.43
CA ARG A 82 -8.06 34.25 -6.57
C ARG A 82 -8.05 33.06 -7.52
N GLN A 83 -7.46 33.19 -8.70
CA GLN A 83 -7.35 32.08 -9.65
C GLN A 83 -6.54 30.90 -9.10
N ARG A 84 -5.44 31.17 -8.37
CA ARG A 84 -4.63 30.11 -7.74
C ARG A 84 -5.41 29.37 -6.66
N ARG A 85 -6.18 30.09 -5.84
CA ARG A 85 -7.05 29.50 -4.82
C ARG A 85 -8.17 28.67 -5.44
N GLU A 86 -8.79 29.16 -6.51
CA GLU A 86 -9.84 28.39 -7.18
C GLU A 86 -9.31 27.07 -7.75
N ARG A 87 -8.16 27.10 -8.44
CA ARG A 87 -7.48 25.88 -8.90
C ARG A 87 -7.15 24.93 -7.75
N ASN A 88 -6.68 25.45 -6.62
CA ASN A 88 -6.40 24.62 -5.46
C ASN A 88 -7.68 24.01 -4.85
N ASN A 89 -8.76 24.78 -4.75
CA ASN A 89 -10.04 24.28 -4.26
C ASN A 89 -10.55 23.11 -5.13
N ILE A 90 -10.45 23.24 -6.46
CA ILE A 90 -10.78 22.16 -7.40
C ILE A 90 -9.89 20.94 -7.16
N ALA A 91 -8.57 21.14 -7.05
CA ALA A 91 -7.63 20.05 -6.82
C ALA A 91 -7.88 19.32 -5.49
N VAL A 92 -8.22 20.07 -4.43
CA VAL A 92 -8.57 19.50 -3.12
C VAL A 92 -9.84 18.66 -3.21
N ARG A 93 -10.90 19.17 -3.85
CA ARG A 93 -12.14 18.40 -4.09
C ARG A 93 -11.82 17.10 -4.83
N LYS A 94 -11.12 17.19 -5.96
CA LYS A 94 -10.70 16.03 -6.77
C LYS A 94 -9.86 15.01 -5.96
N SER A 95 -8.92 15.49 -5.15
CA SER A 95 -8.09 14.63 -4.29
C SER A 95 -8.92 13.88 -3.25
N ARG A 96 -9.88 14.58 -2.61
CA ARG A 96 -10.78 13.98 -1.63
C ARG A 96 -11.69 12.95 -2.28
N ASP A 97 -12.26 13.23 -3.44
CA ASP A 97 -13.13 12.30 -4.13
C ASP A 97 -12.36 11.06 -4.61
N LYS A 98 -11.12 11.24 -5.10
CA LYS A 98 -10.23 10.11 -5.42
C LYS A 98 -9.92 9.26 -4.19
N ALA A 99 -9.69 9.87 -3.03
CA ALA A 99 -9.46 9.12 -1.79
C ALA A 99 -10.70 8.34 -1.35
N LYS A 100 -11.89 8.96 -1.44
CA LYS A 100 -13.17 8.27 -1.17
C LYS A 100 -13.39 7.10 -2.12
N GLN A 101 -13.16 7.30 -3.43
CA GLN A 101 -13.29 6.24 -4.43
C GLN A 101 -12.36 5.07 -4.12
N ARG A 102 -11.08 5.34 -3.82
CA ARG A 102 -10.14 4.27 -3.44
C ARG A 102 -10.59 3.48 -2.21
N ASN A 103 -11.17 4.14 -1.21
CA ASN A 103 -11.68 3.45 -0.02
C ASN A 103 -12.89 2.57 -0.37
N LEU A 104 -13.77 3.04 -1.25
CA LEU A 104 -14.92 2.27 -1.72
C LEU A 104 -14.48 1.07 -2.58
N ASP A 105 -13.57 1.28 -3.52
CA ASP A 105 -13.00 0.22 -4.35
C ASP A 105 -12.33 -0.86 -3.48
N MET A 106 -11.59 -0.45 -2.44
CA MET A 106 -11.00 -1.37 -1.47
C MET A 106 -12.06 -2.20 -0.74
N GLN A 107 -13.14 -1.56 -0.26
CA GLN A 107 -14.24 -2.28 0.40
C GLN A 107 -14.92 -3.27 -0.56
N GLN A 108 -15.16 -2.86 -1.81
CA GLN A 108 -15.70 -3.76 -2.83
C GLN A 108 -14.77 -4.94 -3.08
N ARG A 109 -13.45 -4.70 -3.18
CA ARG A 109 -12.48 -5.76 -3.40
C ARG A 109 -12.42 -6.77 -2.26
N LEU A 110 -12.57 -6.31 -1.01
CA LEU A 110 -12.67 -7.21 0.15
C LEU A 110 -13.88 -8.14 0.04
N VAL A 111 -15.03 -7.61 -0.38
CA VAL A 111 -16.26 -8.41 -0.58
C VAL A 111 -16.07 -9.42 -1.71
N GLU A 112 -15.50 -9.00 -2.84
CA GLU A 112 -15.20 -9.89 -3.98
C GLU A 112 -14.28 -11.04 -3.55
N LEU A 113 -13.18 -10.72 -2.86
CA LEU A 113 -12.22 -11.72 -2.37
C LEU A 113 -12.86 -12.66 -1.35
N SER A 114 -13.71 -12.16 -0.45
CA SER A 114 -14.44 -13.00 0.51
C SER A 114 -15.36 -13.99 -0.20
N ASN A 115 -16.11 -13.53 -1.19
CA ASN A 115 -17.01 -14.38 -1.97
C ASN A 115 -16.24 -15.45 -2.76
N ASP A 116 -15.12 -15.09 -3.38
CA ASP A 116 -14.30 -16.02 -4.13
C ASP A 116 -13.59 -17.03 -3.21
N ASN A 117 -13.15 -16.60 -2.04
CA ASN A 117 -12.60 -17.47 -1.01
C ASN A 117 -13.63 -18.53 -0.54
N GLU A 118 -14.88 -18.12 -0.29
CA GLU A 118 -15.96 -19.06 0.03
C GLU A 118 -16.24 -20.08 -1.08
N LYS A 119 -16.24 -19.64 -2.35
CA LYS A 119 -16.40 -20.56 -3.49
C LYS A 119 -15.26 -21.57 -3.58
N LEU A 120 -14.03 -21.13 -3.36
CA LEU A 120 -12.86 -21.99 -3.34
C LEU A 120 -12.97 -23.01 -2.20
N HIS A 121 -13.35 -22.59 -1.00
CA HIS A 121 -13.59 -23.52 0.12
C HIS A 121 -14.65 -24.57 -0.20
N LYS A 122 -15.78 -24.19 -0.81
CA LYS A 122 -16.81 -25.14 -1.26
C LYS A 122 -16.28 -26.13 -2.30
N THR A 123 -15.42 -25.67 -3.20
CA THR A 123 -14.80 -26.51 -4.24
C THR A 123 -13.82 -27.51 -3.62
N ILE A 124 -12.98 -27.04 -2.70
CA ILE A 124 -12.05 -27.89 -1.94
C ILE A 124 -12.82 -28.95 -1.16
N GLU A 125 -13.89 -28.55 -0.46
CA GLU A 125 -14.71 -29.44 0.33
C GLU A 125 -15.40 -30.51 -0.54
N GLN A 126 -15.92 -30.11 -1.70
CA GLN A 126 -16.52 -31.02 -2.67
C GLN A 126 -15.50 -32.05 -3.21
N LEU A 127 -14.35 -31.59 -3.69
CA LEU A 127 -13.30 -32.48 -4.19
C LEU A 127 -12.77 -33.40 -3.09
N SER A 128 -12.67 -32.90 -1.85
CA SER A 128 -12.26 -33.70 -0.69
C SER A 128 -13.26 -34.82 -0.38
N ARG A 129 -14.57 -34.54 -0.49
CA ARG A 129 -15.63 -35.56 -0.37
C ARG A 129 -15.53 -36.61 -1.48
N GLU A 130 -15.36 -36.18 -2.73
CA GLU A 130 -15.24 -37.08 -3.89
C GLU A 130 -14.03 -38.01 -3.77
N LEU A 131 -12.86 -37.46 -3.42
CA LEU A 131 -11.65 -38.26 -3.20
C LEU A 131 -11.80 -39.24 -2.04
N SER A 132 -12.47 -38.83 -0.96
CA SER A 132 -12.74 -39.71 0.18
C SER A 132 -13.68 -40.85 -0.22
N GLY A 133 -14.76 -40.54 -0.96
CA GLY A 133 -15.68 -41.53 -1.49
C GLY A 133 -15.01 -42.53 -2.42
N LEU A 134 -14.14 -42.07 -3.33
CA LEU A 134 -13.34 -42.95 -4.20
C LEU A 134 -12.40 -43.84 -3.39
N ARG A 135 -11.69 -43.28 -2.40
CA ARG A 135 -10.79 -44.05 -1.53
C ARG A 135 -11.55 -45.14 -0.77
N ASP A 136 -12.73 -44.83 -0.25
CA ASP A 136 -13.55 -45.79 0.50
C ASP A 136 -14.16 -46.86 -0.41
N PHE A 137 -14.48 -46.51 -1.66
CA PHE A 137 -14.89 -47.46 -2.70
C PHE A 137 -13.76 -48.46 -3.00
N PHE A 138 -12.54 -48.00 -3.28
CA PHE A 138 -11.40 -48.87 -3.55
C PHE A 138 -11.02 -49.75 -2.35
N LYS A 139 -11.17 -49.26 -1.12
CA LYS A 139 -10.94 -50.07 0.09
C LYS A 139 -11.94 -51.22 0.25
N ARG A 140 -13.18 -51.05 -0.23
CA ARG A 140 -14.23 -52.08 -0.18
C ARG A 140 -14.19 -53.04 -1.37
N ALA A 141 -13.51 -52.68 -2.46
CA ALA A 141 -13.40 -53.54 -3.63
C ALA A 141 -12.47 -54.74 -3.34
N PRO A 142 -12.94 -56.00 -3.48
CA PRO A 142 -12.10 -57.17 -3.29
C PRO A 142 -11.03 -57.23 -4.37
N GLY A 143 -9.74 -57.21 -3.97
CA GLY A 143 -8.58 -57.31 -4.86
C GLY A 143 -7.73 -56.04 -5.03
N ALA A 144 -8.04 -54.93 -4.35
CA ALA A 144 -7.24 -53.71 -4.39
C ALA A 144 -5.98 -53.81 -3.50
N SER A 145 -5.02 -54.67 -3.87
CA SER A 145 -3.67 -54.65 -3.29
C SER A 145 -2.87 -53.51 -3.91
N PHE A 146 -3.01 -52.30 -3.37
CA PHE A 146 -2.10 -51.20 -3.71
C PHE A 146 -0.78 -51.39 -2.95
N PRO A 147 0.39 -51.46 -3.61
CA PRO A 147 1.65 -51.44 -2.90
C PRO A 147 1.83 -50.09 -2.20
N PRO A 148 2.42 -50.03 -0.99
CA PRO A 148 2.59 -48.79 -0.26
C PRO A 148 3.57 -47.87 -0.98
N GLY A 149 3.05 -46.93 -1.78
CA GLY A 149 3.81 -45.86 -2.41
C GLY A 149 4.04 -44.71 -1.44
N GLU A 150 5.31 -44.42 -1.20
CA GLU A 150 5.88 -43.39 -0.32
C GLU A 150 5.09 -42.07 -0.26
N SER A 151 4.64 -41.72 0.95
CA SER A 151 4.06 -40.43 1.31
C SER A 151 5.07 -39.29 1.16
N ARG A 152 5.21 -38.73 -0.05
CA ARG A 152 5.89 -37.45 -0.25
C ARG A 152 4.97 -36.33 0.25
N HIS A 153 5.24 -35.88 1.47
CA HIS A 153 4.64 -34.69 2.04
C HIS A 153 4.95 -33.48 1.14
N CYS A 154 3.95 -32.95 0.45
CA CYS A 154 4.03 -31.63 -0.16
C CYS A 154 4.01 -30.60 0.97
N ASN A 155 5.19 -30.15 1.40
CA ASN A 155 5.32 -28.94 2.21
C ASN A 155 4.87 -27.75 1.36
N LEU A 156 3.66 -27.27 1.60
CA LEU A 156 3.21 -25.97 1.12
C LEU A 156 3.57 -24.95 2.21
N GLN A 157 4.73 -24.31 2.04
CA GLN A 157 5.11 -23.15 2.85
C GLN A 157 4.21 -21.98 2.40
N ILE A 158 3.42 -21.45 3.34
CA ILE A 158 2.69 -20.18 3.19
C ILE A 158 3.70 -19.03 3.33
#